data_AF-A0A7K7PS09-F1
#
_entry.id   AF-A0A7K7PS09-F1
#
_cell.length_a   1.000
_cell.length_b   1.000
_cell.length_c   1.000
_cell.angle_alpha   90.00
_cell.angle_beta   90.00
_cell.angle_gamma   90.00
#
_symmetry.space_group_name_H-M   'P 1'
#
loop_
_entity.id
_entity.type
_entity.pdbx_description
1 polymer ?
#
loop_
_entity_poly.entity_id
_entity_poly.type
_entity_poly.pdbx_seq_one_letter_code
_entity_poly.pdbx_strand_id
1 'polypeptide(L)'
;RKICKSCRCSQEEHSLSSELDDDRRIGRLLSDSKYSWLTARLKGGDGARVYKRNRMIVTNPNISGKDPTFDTITYEWAPPGLTQKLAMQYMELLPKELQPVAGTDGAWQRRRRLARQLPLHDQDPAQCRGLTEGEHKLMEEFVKKYKAEALGVGEVALPGQGGGGKEEEKPQDKSIDPGRAPESPNGALEST
;
A
#
# COMPACT_ATOMS: atom_id res chain seq x y z
N ARG A 1 15.53 1.04 -21.25
CA ARG A 1 14.17 0.50 -21.01
C ARG A 1 13.67 -0.17 -22.28
N LYS A 2 12.88 -1.24 -22.19
CA LYS A 2 12.34 -1.92 -23.39
C LYS A 2 11.33 -1.00 -24.07
N ILE A 3 11.43 -0.86 -25.39
CA ILE A 3 10.48 -0.14 -26.24
C ILE A 3 9.73 -1.13 -27.12
N CYS A 4 8.46 -0.85 -27.44
CA CYS A 4 7.69 -1.69 -28.34
C CYS A 4 8.31 -1.68 -29.74
N LYS A 5 8.53 -2.85 -30.34
CA LYS A 5 9.10 -2.96 -31.71
C LYS A 5 8.15 -2.44 -32.80
N SER A 6 6.84 -2.46 -32.55
CA SER A 6 5.82 -1.99 -33.49
C SER A 6 5.55 -0.50 -33.32
N CYS A 7 5.12 -0.08 -32.13
CA CYS A 7 4.67 1.29 -31.88
C CYS A 7 5.79 2.25 -31.43
N ARG A 8 6.99 1.75 -31.14
CA ARG A 8 8.14 2.48 -30.55
C ARG A 8 7.86 3.19 -29.22
N CYS A 9 6.66 3.07 -28.66
CA CYS A 9 6.33 3.61 -27.36
C CYS A 9 7.03 2.83 -26.24
N SER A 10 7.18 3.51 -25.10
CA SER A 10 7.74 2.91 -23.89
C SER A 10 6.77 1.87 -23.29
N GLN A 11 7.24 1.01 -22.39
CA GLN A 11 6.39 0.01 -21.74
C GLN A 11 5.23 0.65 -20.97
N GLU A 12 5.44 1.84 -20.42
CA GLU A 12 4.43 2.63 -19.73
C GLU A 12 3.43 3.35 -20.67
N GLU A 13 3.63 3.27 -21.99
CA GLU A 13 2.77 3.84 -23.03
C GLU A 13 2.14 2.77 -23.94
N HIS A 14 2.61 1.53 -23.85
CA HIS A 14 2.06 0.38 -24.58
C HIS A 14 1.20 -0.44 -23.61
N SER A 15 -0.10 -0.60 -23.89
CA SER A 15 -1.09 -1.38 -23.11
C SER A 15 -0.71 -1.56 -21.64
N LEU A 16 -1.07 -0.57 -20.82
CA LEU A 16 -0.76 -0.55 -19.38
C LEU A 16 -1.06 -1.89 -18.73
N SER A 17 -0.20 -2.28 -17.78
CA SER A 17 -0.37 -3.48 -16.97
C SER A 17 -1.78 -3.55 -16.39
N SER A 18 -2.32 -4.77 -16.28
CA SER A 18 -3.61 -4.95 -15.65
C SER A 18 -3.58 -4.45 -14.20
N GLU A 19 -4.74 -4.11 -13.66
CA GLU A 19 -4.87 -3.77 -12.23
C GLU A 19 -4.22 -4.83 -11.32
N LEU A 20 -4.33 -6.11 -11.68
CA LEU A 20 -3.72 -7.21 -10.92
C LEU A 20 -2.19 -7.21 -11.01
N ASP A 21 -1.62 -6.86 -12.15
CA ASP A 21 -0.17 -6.76 -12.31
C ASP A 21 0.40 -5.60 -11.50
N ASP A 22 -0.31 -4.48 -11.44
CA ASP A 22 0.04 -3.34 -10.60
C ASP A 22 -0.01 -3.74 -9.11
N ASP A 23 -1.04 -4.49 -8.70
CA ASP A 23 -1.13 -5.00 -7.33
C ASP A 23 -0.05 -6.02 -6.99
N ARG A 24 0.38 -6.85 -7.94
CA ARG A 24 1.51 -7.77 -7.76
C ARG A 24 2.83 -7.02 -7.62
N ARG A 25 3.03 -5.94 -8.38
CA ARG A 25 4.24 -5.10 -8.28
C ARG A 25 4.35 -4.44 -6.91
N ILE A 26 3.28 -3.78 -6.47
CA ILE A 26 3.24 -3.17 -5.14
C ILE A 26 3.29 -4.26 -4.06
N GLY A 27 2.60 -5.38 -4.26
CA GLY A 27 2.58 -6.52 -3.35
C GLY A 27 3.98 -7.08 -3.09
N ARG A 28 4.80 -7.23 -4.12
CA ARG A 28 6.22 -7.60 -4.00
C ARG A 28 7.07 -6.53 -3.33
N LEU A 29 6.83 -5.25 -3.61
CA LEU A 29 7.58 -4.17 -2.97
C LEU A 29 7.34 -4.16 -1.45
N LEU A 30 6.08 -4.29 -1.04
CA LEU A 30 5.68 -4.21 0.37
C LEU A 30 5.83 -5.54 1.12
N SER A 31 6.00 -6.66 0.40
CA SER A 31 6.30 -7.95 1.05
C SER A 31 7.61 -7.86 1.81
N ASP A 32 7.67 -8.55 2.95
CA ASP A 32 8.88 -8.66 3.77
C ASP A 32 9.38 -7.31 4.31
N SER A 33 8.48 -6.34 4.37
CA SER A 33 8.66 -5.03 5.01
C SER A 33 7.68 -4.86 6.18
N LYS A 34 7.88 -3.80 6.96
CA LYS A 34 6.93 -3.37 8.01
C LYS A 34 5.52 -3.04 7.48
N TYR A 35 5.37 -2.88 6.16
CA TYR A 35 4.11 -2.59 5.50
C TYR A 35 3.42 -3.82 4.90
N SER A 36 3.87 -5.03 5.22
CA SER A 36 3.28 -6.28 4.72
C SER A 36 1.77 -6.41 5.02
N TRP A 37 1.24 -5.72 6.02
CA TRP A 37 -0.18 -5.66 6.35
C TRP A 37 -1.05 -5.07 5.21
N LEU A 38 -0.48 -4.20 4.37
CA LEU A 38 -1.09 -3.65 3.15
C LEU A 38 -1.19 -4.66 2.01
N THR A 39 -0.76 -5.91 2.22
CA THR A 39 -0.79 -6.94 1.19
C THR A 39 -1.59 -8.16 1.66
N ALA A 40 -2.15 -8.90 0.71
CA ALA A 40 -2.86 -10.16 0.93
C ALA A 40 -2.18 -11.29 0.16
N ARG A 41 -2.18 -12.51 0.71
CA ARG A 41 -1.75 -13.71 -0.01
C ARG A 41 -2.85 -14.12 -1.00
N LEU A 42 -2.48 -14.43 -2.23
CA LEU A 42 -3.39 -15.06 -3.19
C LEU A 42 -3.62 -16.52 -2.79
N LYS A 43 -4.89 -16.96 -2.76
CA LYS A 43 -5.24 -18.36 -2.50
C LYS A 43 -4.85 -19.22 -3.71
N GLY A 44 -4.17 -20.35 -3.46
CA GLY A 44 -3.87 -21.35 -4.48
C GLY A 44 -2.69 -21.05 -5.42
N GLY A 45 -1.76 -20.16 -5.03
CA GLY A 45 -0.54 -19.88 -5.81
C GLY A 45 0.74 -20.00 -4.99
N ASP A 46 1.88 -19.65 -5.60
CA ASP A 46 3.27 -19.78 -5.12
C ASP A 46 3.63 -18.90 -3.90
N GLY A 47 2.67 -18.57 -3.03
CA GLY A 47 2.86 -17.66 -1.91
C GLY A 47 2.91 -16.17 -2.28
N ALA A 48 2.64 -15.84 -3.55
CA ALA A 48 2.65 -14.47 -4.05
C ALA A 48 1.64 -13.57 -3.29
N ARG A 49 2.11 -12.37 -2.94
CA ARG A 49 1.32 -11.34 -2.26
C ARG A 49 0.92 -10.24 -3.23
N VAL A 50 -0.32 -9.76 -3.09
CA VAL A 50 -0.87 -8.64 -3.85
C VAL A 50 -1.22 -7.48 -2.93
N TYR A 51 -1.10 -6.27 -3.42
CA TYR A 51 -1.53 -5.08 -2.69
C TYR A 51 -3.04 -5.09 -2.45
N LYS A 52 -3.44 -4.77 -1.22
CA LYS A 52 -4.83 -4.52 -0.85
C LYS A 52 -5.20 -3.12 -1.33
N ARG A 53 -5.44 -2.97 -2.63
CA ARG A 53 -5.86 -1.70 -3.24
C ARG A 53 -7.10 -1.17 -2.53
N ASN A 54 -7.01 0.07 -2.04
CA ASN A 54 -8.14 0.79 -1.49
C ASN A 54 -8.90 1.50 -2.63
N ARG A 55 -10.02 0.93 -3.10
CA ARG A 55 -10.93 1.59 -4.05
C ARG A 55 -11.97 2.38 -3.28
N MET A 56 -12.16 3.65 -3.60
CA MET A 56 -13.14 4.52 -2.96
C MET A 56 -14.32 4.74 -3.89
N ILE A 57 -15.52 4.35 -3.46
CA ILE A 57 -16.77 4.58 -4.19
C ILE A 57 -17.54 5.67 -3.45
N VAL A 58 -17.91 6.73 -4.16
CA VAL A 58 -18.68 7.86 -3.65
C VAL A 58 -20.01 7.89 -4.40
N THR A 59 -21.11 7.82 -3.65
CA THR A 59 -22.45 7.90 -4.21
C THR A 59 -23.12 9.17 -3.70
N ASN A 60 -23.41 10.09 -4.62
CA ASN A 60 -24.06 11.35 -4.32
C ASN A 60 -25.55 11.26 -4.69
N PRO A 61 -26.47 11.41 -3.72
CA PRO A 61 -27.89 11.47 -4.02
C PRO A 61 -28.24 12.79 -4.71
N ASN A 62 -28.97 12.70 -5.82
CA ASN A 62 -29.52 13.84 -6.53
C ASN A 62 -31.04 13.84 -6.33
N ILE A 63 -31.50 14.79 -5.50
CA ILE A 63 -32.90 14.94 -5.07
C ILE A 63 -33.57 16.07 -5.88
N SER A 64 -32.94 16.54 -6.96
CA SER A 64 -33.42 17.71 -7.71
C SER A 64 -34.57 17.38 -8.67
N GLY A 65 -34.94 16.10 -8.83
CA GLY A 65 -36.00 15.62 -9.71
C GLY A 65 -37.15 14.93 -8.97
N LYS A 66 -38.20 14.58 -9.72
CA LYS A 66 -39.37 13.82 -9.21
C LYS A 66 -39.00 12.42 -8.70
N ASP A 67 -37.90 11.87 -9.22
CA ASP A 67 -37.32 10.61 -8.79
C ASP A 67 -35.90 10.85 -8.25
N PRO A 68 -35.56 10.35 -7.04
CA PRO A 68 -34.21 10.44 -6.53
C PRO A 68 -33.27 9.61 -7.40
N THR A 69 -32.20 10.23 -7.89
CA THR A 69 -31.13 9.56 -8.65
C THR A 69 -29.85 9.53 -7.83
N PHE A 70 -28.91 8.65 -8.18
CA PHE A 70 -27.65 8.49 -7.45
C PHE A 70 -26.47 8.52 -8.42
N ASP A 71 -25.62 9.53 -8.30
CA ASP A 71 -24.39 9.63 -9.07
C ASP A 71 -23.28 8.89 -8.35
N THR A 72 -22.76 7.82 -8.97
CA THR A 72 -21.71 6.99 -8.37
C THR A 72 -20.37 7.22 -9.08
N ILE A 73 -19.39 7.72 -8.33
CA ILE A 73 -18.02 7.93 -8.79
C ILE A 73 -17.13 6.87 -8.13
N THR A 74 -16.35 6.16 -8.94
CA THR A 74 -15.37 5.17 -8.44
C THR A 74 -13.96 5.70 -8.64
N TYR A 75 -13.22 5.89 -7.55
CA TYR A 75 -11.79 6.12 -7.58
C TYR A 75 -11.06 4.77 -7.51
N GLU A 76 -10.19 4.50 -8.49
CA GLU A 76 -9.39 3.26 -8.57
C GLU A 76 -8.36 3.16 -7.44
N TRP A 77 -8.04 4.27 -6.77
CA TRP A 77 -7.15 4.27 -5.62
C TRP A 77 -7.45 5.43 -4.67
N ALA A 78 -7.36 5.14 -3.37
CA ALA A 78 -7.27 6.12 -2.31
C ALA A 78 -6.09 5.76 -1.37
N PRO A 79 -5.51 6.74 -0.66
CA PRO A 79 -4.48 6.44 0.34
C PRO A 79 -5.02 5.44 1.40
N PRO A 80 -4.16 4.52 1.90
CA PRO A 80 -4.57 3.55 2.90
C PRO A 80 -4.81 4.21 4.26
N GLY A 81 -5.70 3.64 5.07
CA GLY A 81 -5.89 4.04 6.46
C GLY A 81 -6.73 5.31 6.70
N LEU A 82 -7.30 5.91 5.65
CA LEU A 82 -8.13 7.11 5.77
C LEU A 82 -9.61 6.81 6.00
N THR A 83 -10.29 7.72 6.69
CA THR A 83 -11.75 7.81 6.64
C THR A 83 -12.19 8.29 5.25
N GLN A 84 -13.40 7.94 4.83
CA GLN A 84 -13.93 8.36 3.53
C GLN A 84 -13.94 9.90 3.39
N LYS A 85 -14.28 10.63 4.45
CA LYS A 85 -14.27 12.10 4.47
C LYS A 85 -12.88 12.67 4.17
N LEU A 86 -11.84 12.17 4.84
CA LEU A 86 -10.46 12.65 4.61
C LEU A 86 -9.93 12.21 3.24
N ALA A 87 -10.28 11.02 2.78
CA ALA A 87 -9.94 10.56 1.43
C ALA A 87 -10.59 11.44 0.35
N MET A 88 -11.85 11.86 0.53
CA MET A 88 -12.51 12.80 -0.37
C MET A 88 -11.81 14.16 -0.40
N GLN A 89 -11.50 14.73 0.77
CA GLN A 89 -10.73 15.99 0.85
C GLN A 89 -9.38 15.88 0.14
N TYR A 90 -8.67 14.76 0.31
CA TYR A 90 -7.43 14.51 -0.40
C TYR A 90 -7.63 14.48 -1.92
N MET A 91 -8.67 13.79 -2.41
CA MET A 91 -8.97 13.75 -3.86
C MET A 91 -9.33 15.13 -4.40
N GLU A 92 -10.07 15.96 -3.65
CA GLU A 92 -10.44 17.32 -4.03
C GLU A 92 -9.22 18.25 -4.19
N LEU A 93 -8.13 17.99 -3.45
CA LEU A 93 -6.86 18.74 -3.58
C LEU A 93 -6.03 18.33 -4.79
N LEU A 94 -6.34 17.20 -5.44
CA LEU A 94 -5.67 16.80 -6.68
C LEU A 94 -6.29 17.55 -7.87
N PRO A 95 -5.48 18.00 -8.85
CA PRO A 95 -5.97 18.49 -10.13
C PRO A 95 -6.94 17.48 -10.74
N LYS A 96 -8.06 17.96 -11.31
CA LYS A 96 -9.18 17.11 -11.77
C LYS A 96 -8.72 16.07 -12.79
N GLU A 97 -7.76 16.43 -13.63
CA GLU A 97 -7.17 15.61 -14.69
C GLU A 97 -6.26 14.50 -14.14
N LEU A 98 -5.84 14.60 -12.88
CA LEU A 98 -4.97 13.63 -12.19
C LEU A 98 -5.71 12.75 -11.20
N GLN A 99 -7.00 13.02 -10.95
CA GLN A 99 -7.80 12.21 -10.04
C GLN A 99 -7.96 10.80 -10.62
N PRO A 100 -7.73 9.73 -9.85
CA PRO A 100 -7.76 8.37 -10.36
C PRO A 100 -9.19 7.83 -10.47
N VAL A 101 -10.09 8.59 -11.11
CA VAL A 101 -11.48 8.19 -11.36
C VAL A 101 -11.50 7.13 -12.46
N ALA A 102 -12.20 6.03 -12.23
CA ALA A 102 -12.27 4.91 -13.15
C ALA A 102 -12.73 5.36 -14.55
N GLY A 103 -12.03 4.89 -15.58
CA GLY A 103 -12.32 5.24 -16.97
C GLY A 103 -11.84 6.63 -17.42
N THR A 104 -11.19 7.42 -16.55
CA THR A 104 -10.65 8.73 -16.91
C THR A 104 -9.15 8.70 -17.21
N ASP A 105 -8.65 9.77 -17.85
CA ASP A 105 -7.22 9.99 -18.07
C ASP A 105 -6.42 10.02 -16.78
N GLY A 106 -6.99 10.50 -15.67
CA GLY A 106 -6.30 10.54 -14.38
C GLY A 106 -6.01 9.13 -13.83
N ALA A 107 -6.95 8.19 -13.99
CA ALA A 107 -6.71 6.77 -13.68
C ALA A 107 -5.63 6.16 -14.57
N TRP A 108 -5.64 6.49 -15.87
CA TRP A 108 -4.59 6.07 -16.79
C TRP A 108 -3.22 6.64 -16.41
N GLN A 109 -3.14 7.94 -16.10
CA GLN A 109 -1.92 8.61 -15.68
C GLN A 109 -1.36 8.04 -14.38
N ARG A 110 -2.22 7.71 -13.42
CA ARG A 110 -1.79 7.06 -12.18
C ARG A 110 -1.11 5.72 -12.45
N ARG A 111 -1.73 4.87 -13.27
CA ARG A 111 -1.15 3.56 -13.67
C ARG A 111 0.18 3.74 -14.41
N ARG A 112 0.26 4.68 -15.34
CA ARG A 112 1.51 5.02 -16.04
C ARG A 112 2.62 5.45 -15.08
N ARG A 113 2.30 6.33 -14.12
CA ARG A 113 3.27 6.80 -13.09
C ARG A 113 3.72 5.66 -12.19
N LEU A 114 2.82 4.76 -11.81
CA LEU A 114 3.14 3.59 -10.98
C LEU A 114 4.08 2.63 -11.72
N ALA A 115 3.78 2.31 -12.98
CA ALA A 115 4.62 1.46 -13.82
C ALA A 115 6.02 2.05 -14.02
N ARG A 116 6.12 3.37 -14.15
CA ARG A 116 7.41 4.06 -14.30
C ARG A 116 8.26 4.01 -13.02
N GLN A 117 7.61 4.13 -11.86
CA GLN A 117 8.24 4.20 -10.53
C GLN A 117 8.63 2.84 -9.96
N LEU A 118 7.92 1.76 -10.35
CA LEU A 118 8.16 0.42 -9.81
C LEU A 118 8.57 -0.59 -10.90
N PRO A 119 9.73 -0.43 -11.56
CA PRO A 119 10.27 -1.45 -12.46
C PRO A 119 10.55 -2.76 -11.74
N LEU A 120 10.29 -3.89 -12.40
CA LEU A 120 10.49 -5.22 -11.82
C LEU A 120 11.96 -5.52 -11.48
N HIS A 121 12.88 -5.05 -12.33
CA HIS A 121 14.32 -5.26 -12.17
C HIS A 121 14.93 -4.45 -11.02
N ASP A 122 14.17 -3.55 -10.38
CA ASP A 122 14.66 -2.85 -9.19
C ASP A 122 14.45 -3.68 -7.91
N GLN A 123 13.66 -4.76 -7.99
CA GLN A 123 13.21 -5.54 -6.83
C GLN A 123 13.53 -7.04 -6.94
N ASP A 124 13.70 -7.56 -8.16
CA ASP A 124 13.89 -8.99 -8.41
C ASP A 124 15.13 -9.20 -9.30
N PRO A 125 16.24 -9.75 -8.75
CA PRO A 125 17.44 -10.07 -9.50
C PRO A 125 17.19 -11.00 -10.69
N ALA A 126 16.18 -11.88 -10.62
CA ALA A 126 15.82 -12.76 -11.72
C ALA A 126 15.27 -12.01 -12.95
N GLN A 127 14.84 -10.75 -12.77
CA GLN A 127 14.38 -9.88 -13.86
C GLN A 127 15.51 -9.04 -14.47
N CYS A 128 16.68 -9.02 -13.84
CA CYS A 128 17.87 -8.35 -14.35
C CYS A 128 18.57 -9.22 -15.39
N ARG A 129 19.03 -8.61 -16.48
CA ARG A 129 19.83 -9.30 -17.50
C ARG A 129 21.29 -8.94 -17.31
N GLY A 130 22.16 -9.94 -17.25
CA GLY A 130 23.60 -9.73 -17.20
C GLY A 130 24.18 -9.49 -15.81
N LEU A 131 23.45 -9.82 -14.74
CA LEU A 131 24.06 -9.94 -13.42
C LEU A 131 24.88 -11.23 -13.35
N THR A 132 26.07 -11.13 -12.80
CA THR A 132 26.88 -12.30 -12.40
C THR A 132 26.32 -12.92 -11.12
N GLU A 133 26.69 -14.16 -10.81
CA GLU A 133 26.23 -14.86 -9.60
C GLU A 133 26.54 -14.09 -8.30
N GLY A 134 27.72 -13.43 -8.25
CA GLY A 134 28.08 -12.56 -7.13
C GLY A 134 27.19 -11.32 -7.01
N GLU A 135 26.87 -10.67 -8.14
CA GLU A 135 26.01 -9.48 -8.15
C GLU A 135 24.55 -9.81 -7.85
N HIS A 136 24.07 -11.00 -8.23
CA HIS A 136 22.75 -11.50 -7.83
C HIS A 136 22.59 -11.45 -6.31
N LYS A 137 23.55 -12.02 -5.58
CA LYS A 137 23.54 -12.04 -4.11
C LYS A 137 23.60 -10.62 -3.51
N LEU A 138 24.46 -9.75 -4.04
CA LEU A 138 24.54 -8.36 -3.59
C LEU A 138 23.22 -7.60 -3.79
N MET A 139 22.52 -7.86 -4.90
CA MET A 139 21.23 -7.24 -5.16
C MET A 139 20.13 -7.76 -4.21
N GLU A 140 20.12 -9.06 -3.89
CA GLU A 140 19.19 -9.62 -2.90
C GLU A 140 19.39 -8.99 -1.51
N GLU A 141 20.65 -8.88 -1.08
CA GLU A 141 21.01 -8.25 0.18
C GLU A 141 20.62 -6.76 0.20
N PHE A 142 20.85 -6.04 -0.91
CA PHE A 142 20.44 -4.66 -1.06
C PHE A 142 18.93 -4.49 -0.95
N VAL A 143 18.14 -5.27 -1.69
CA VAL A 143 16.67 -5.18 -1.66
C VAL A 143 16.13 -5.49 -0.26
N LYS A 144 16.69 -6.50 0.40
CA LYS A 144 16.34 -6.83 1.79
C LYS A 144 16.60 -5.66 2.74
N LYS A 145 17.79 -5.05 2.67
CA LYS A 145 18.16 -3.90 3.50
C LYS A 145 17.29 -2.68 3.22
N TYR A 146 17.08 -2.37 1.93
CA TYR A 146 16.22 -1.28 1.48
C TYR A 146 14.79 -1.41 2.04
N LYS A 147 14.19 -2.60 1.94
CA LYS A 147 12.83 -2.87 2.45
C LYS A 147 12.73 -2.74 3.98
N ALA A 148 13.78 -3.07 4.70
CA ALA A 148 13.82 -3.00 6.15
C ALA A 148 14.03 -1.55 6.65
N GLU A 149 14.96 -0.82 6.03
CA GLU A 149 15.47 0.43 6.59
C GLU A 149 14.96 1.70 5.90
N ALA A 150 14.68 1.65 4.60
CA ALA A 150 14.45 2.85 3.78
C ALA A 150 13.07 2.89 3.11
N LEU A 151 12.44 1.74 2.85
CA LEU A 151 11.11 1.69 2.27
C LEU A 151 10.11 2.39 3.20
N GLY A 152 9.29 3.27 2.61
CA GLY A 152 8.28 4.05 3.30
C GLY A 152 6.95 4.04 2.55
N VAL A 153 5.86 4.18 3.30
CA VAL A 153 4.52 4.45 2.76
C VAL A 153 4.07 5.79 3.33
N GLY A 154 3.74 6.73 2.46
CA GLY A 154 3.25 8.06 2.87
C GLY A 154 1.89 7.97 3.55
N GLU A 155 1.70 8.80 4.57
CA GLU A 155 0.44 8.98 5.29
C GLU A 155 -0.20 10.32 4.90
N VAL A 156 -1.53 10.35 4.84
CA VAL A 156 -2.30 11.58 4.64
C VAL A 156 -2.96 11.92 5.96
N ALA A 157 -2.67 13.12 6.47
CA ALA A 157 -3.25 13.63 7.70
C ALA A 157 -3.58 15.12 7.55
N LEU A 158 -4.47 15.62 8.41
CA LEU A 158 -4.69 17.05 8.54
C LEU A 158 -3.45 17.73 9.16
N PRO A 159 -3.26 19.04 8.92
CA PRO A 159 -2.16 19.78 9.54
C PRO A 159 -2.13 19.58 11.07
N GLY A 160 -0.96 19.20 11.60
CA GLY A 160 -0.77 18.93 13.03
C GLY A 160 -1.21 17.55 13.54
N GLN A 161 -1.77 16.68 12.67
CA GLN A 161 -2.19 15.32 13.04
C GLN A 161 -1.31 14.21 12.44
N GLY A 162 -0.29 14.57 11.64
CA GLY A 162 0.64 13.60 11.05
C GLY A 162 1.68 13.08 12.05
N GLY A 163 2.12 11.84 11.89
CA GLY A 163 3.21 11.26 12.69
C GLY A 163 2.77 10.69 14.04
N GLY A 164 1.46 10.62 14.31
CA GLY A 164 0.91 9.82 15.39
C GLY A 164 1.12 8.35 15.08
N GLY A 165 2.31 7.83 15.35
CA GLY A 165 2.58 6.40 15.30
C GLY A 165 1.46 5.68 16.04
N LYS A 166 0.80 4.74 15.38
CA LYS A 166 0.11 3.68 16.11
C LYS A 166 1.21 2.99 16.90
N GLU A 167 1.35 3.36 18.18
CA GLU A 167 2.15 2.61 19.13
C GLU A 167 1.78 1.14 18.96
N GLU A 168 2.82 0.31 18.87
CA GLU A 168 2.70 -1.12 18.69
C GLU A 168 1.70 -1.67 19.72
N GLU A 169 0.52 -2.07 19.24
CA GLU A 169 -0.43 -2.81 20.04
C GLU A 169 0.19 -4.20 20.25
N LYS A 170 1.04 -4.27 21.28
CA LYS A 170 1.62 -5.51 21.80
C LYS A 170 0.45 -6.47 22.04
N PRO A 171 0.47 -7.70 21.49
CA PRO A 171 -0.56 -8.68 21.79
C PRO A 171 -0.56 -8.91 23.30
N GLN A 172 -1.62 -8.46 23.98
CA GLN A 172 -1.90 -8.87 25.34
C GLN A 172 -2.31 -10.34 25.26
N ASP A 173 -1.37 -11.21 25.63
CA ASP A 173 -1.63 -12.62 25.91
C ASP A 173 -2.60 -12.69 27.10
N LYS A 174 -3.89 -12.84 26.80
CA LYS A 174 -4.91 -13.21 27.79
C LYS A 174 -4.98 -14.72 27.88
N SER A 175 -3.97 -15.31 28.50
CA SER A 175 -4.07 -16.60 29.15
C SER A 175 -4.43 -16.38 30.62
N ILE A 176 -5.75 -16.39 30.90
CA ILE A 176 -6.29 -16.43 32.26
C ILE A 176 -6.20 -17.89 32.71
N ASP A 177 -5.25 -18.20 33.58
CA ASP A 177 -5.22 -19.44 34.35
C ASP A 177 -5.88 -19.19 35.71
N PRO A 178 -7.03 -19.82 36.02
CA PRO A 178 -7.75 -19.60 37.26
C PRO A 178 -7.23 -20.58 38.32
N GLY A 179 -6.15 -20.22 39.02
CA GLY A 179 -5.62 -21.19 39.98
C GLY A 179 -4.40 -20.79 40.79
N ARG A 180 -4.36 -19.59 41.39
CA ARG A 180 -3.47 -19.39 42.55
C ARG A 180 -3.91 -18.24 43.45
N ALA A 181 -4.09 -18.55 44.74
CA ALA A 181 -4.44 -17.58 45.79
C ALA A 181 -3.29 -16.58 46.06
N PRO A 182 -3.58 -15.36 46.53
CA PRO A 182 -2.57 -14.35 46.78
C PRO A 182 -1.88 -14.57 48.12
N GLU A 183 -0.55 -14.66 48.11
CA GLU A 183 0.28 -14.57 49.31
C GLU A 183 0.74 -13.11 49.48
N SER A 184 0.31 -12.47 50.58
CA SER A 184 1.00 -11.31 51.16
C SER A 184 2.15 -11.83 52.05
N PRO A 185 3.29 -11.12 52.11
CA PRO A 185 3.54 -10.40 53.36
C PRO A 185 4.30 -9.07 53.22
N ASN A 186 4.04 -8.25 54.25
CA ASN A 186 4.60 -6.97 54.65
C ASN A 186 6.13 -6.86 54.66
N GLY A 187 6.63 -5.63 54.58
CA GLY A 187 7.93 -5.22 55.11
C GLY A 187 8.15 -3.71 55.01
N ALA A 188 7.96 -2.99 56.12
CA ALA A 188 8.23 -1.56 56.27
C ALA A 188 9.54 -1.32 57.04
N LEU A 189 10.08 -0.10 56.89
CA LEU A 189 11.11 0.61 57.69
C LEU A 189 12.58 0.26 57.33
N GLU A 190 13.54 1.18 57.18
CA GLU A 190 13.74 2.53 57.74
C GLU A 190 14.51 3.47 56.79
N SER A 191 14.39 4.79 57.02
CA SER A 191 15.34 5.83 56.59
C SER A 191 15.95 6.46 57.84
N THR A 192 17.25 6.72 57.80
CA THR A 192 17.94 7.67 58.70
C THR A 192 18.13 8.98 57.95
#